data_AF-A0A939WSG3-F1
#
_entry.id   AF-A0A939WSG3-F1
#
_cell.length_a   1.000
_cell.length_b   1.000
_cell.length_c   1.000
_cell.angle_alpha   90.00
_cell.angle_beta   90.00
_cell.angle_gamma   90.00
#
_symmetry.space_group_name_H-M   'P 1'
#
loop_
_entity.id
_entity.type
_entity.pdbx_description
1 polymer ?
#
loop_
_entity_poly.entity_id
_entity_poly.type
_entity_poly.pdbx_seq_one_letter_code
_entity_poly.pdbx_strand_id
1 'polypeptide(L)'
;MKKIFMFFAILLVSSFVFAQNATITLKTGKTISGKIVKIEAVQLGSKSLAETTTISAAQGVNELMFKFADIKEIDFKSHDDVSCFEDGRFVPVRKFCSMKALYHIVPKVKGESKEPIEIEDNKVFFIHIEGEKSPVTAFFYKIQVSNEGNESKKDYPDLEREVLELNKNGIKKIVFN
;
A
#
# COMPACT_ATOMS: atom_id res chain seq x y z
N MET A 1 5.45 14.32 42.81
CA MET A 1 5.86 13.26 41.87
C MET A 1 4.72 12.38 41.35
N LYS A 2 3.71 11.99 42.15
CA LYS A 2 2.57 11.16 41.68
C LYS A 2 1.74 11.77 40.52
N LYS A 3 1.60 13.10 40.46
CA LYS A 3 0.80 13.79 39.43
C LYS A 3 1.48 13.85 38.04
N ILE A 4 2.81 13.77 37.99
CA ILE A 4 3.58 13.81 36.71
C ILE A 4 3.56 12.45 36.02
N PHE A 5 3.63 11.36 36.79
CA PHE A 5 3.48 9.99 36.27
C PHE A 5 2.10 9.74 35.69
N MET A 6 1.05 10.33 36.26
CA MET A 6 -0.32 10.22 35.74
C MET A 6 -0.48 10.95 34.39
N PHE A 7 0.24 12.05 34.19
CA PHE A 7 0.24 12.78 32.92
C PHE A 7 0.96 12.01 31.80
N PHE A 8 2.08 11.34 32.11
CA PHE A 8 2.77 10.45 31.18
C PHE A 8 1.96 9.18 30.85
N ALA A 9 1.22 8.62 31.82
CA ALA A 9 0.35 7.48 31.59
C ALA A 9 -0.85 7.82 30.68
N ILE A 10 -1.41 9.04 30.78
CA ILE A 10 -2.48 9.50 29.89
C ILE A 10 -1.94 9.76 28.46
N LEU A 11 -0.71 10.26 28.33
CA LEU A 11 -0.04 10.44 27.04
C LEU A 11 0.37 9.12 26.35
N LEU A 12 0.56 8.03 27.10
CA LEU A 12 0.84 6.70 26.55
C LEU A 12 -0.43 5.99 26.03
N VAL A 13 -1.62 6.35 26.51
CA VAL A 13 -2.89 5.77 26.07
C VAL A 13 -3.50 6.55 24.90
N SER A 14 -3.01 7.75 24.58
CA SER A 14 -3.34 8.44 23.32
C SER A 14 -2.56 7.88 22.11
N SER A 15 -2.14 6.62 22.16
CA SER A 15 -1.63 5.87 21.02
C SER A 15 -2.74 5.79 19.97
N PHE A 16 -2.70 6.76 19.06
CA PHE A 16 -3.41 6.91 17.80
C PHE A 16 -4.34 5.75 17.45
N VAL A 17 -5.55 5.76 18.01
CA VAL A 17 -6.60 4.88 17.53
C VAL A 17 -7.02 5.42 16.18
N PHE A 18 -6.52 4.79 15.11
CA PHE A 18 -6.86 5.06 13.72
C PHE A 18 -8.29 4.62 13.41
N ALA A 19 -9.27 5.04 14.23
CA ALA A 19 -10.67 4.62 14.20
C ALA A 19 -11.41 5.29 13.05
N GLN A 20 -11.00 5.02 11.81
CA GLN A 20 -11.72 5.41 10.61
C GLN A 20 -12.39 4.18 10.02
N ASN A 21 -13.66 4.29 9.65
CA ASN A 21 -14.32 3.21 8.93
C ASN A 21 -13.85 3.26 7.48
N ALA A 22 -13.64 2.11 6.86
CA ALA A 22 -13.30 2.06 5.45
C ALA A 22 -14.10 0.97 4.75
N THR A 23 -14.33 1.20 3.46
CA THR A 23 -14.87 0.23 2.52
C THR A 23 -13.85 0.01 1.43
N ILE A 24 -13.31 -1.19 1.38
CA ILE A 24 -12.29 -1.63 0.43
C ILE A 24 -12.97 -2.49 -0.62
N THR A 25 -12.89 -2.08 -1.88
CA THR A 25 -13.37 -2.83 -3.03
C THR A 25 -12.17 -3.42 -3.77
N LEU A 26 -12.11 -4.74 -3.88
CA LEU A 26 -11.08 -5.45 -4.63
C LEU A 26 -11.39 -5.42 -6.13
N LYS A 27 -10.38 -5.61 -6.98
CA LYS A 27 -10.58 -5.73 -8.43
C LYS A 27 -11.45 -6.94 -8.82
N THR A 28 -11.54 -7.95 -7.95
CA THR A 28 -12.46 -9.09 -8.09
C THR A 28 -13.93 -8.72 -7.86
N GLY A 29 -14.22 -7.52 -7.37
CA GLY A 29 -15.57 -7.07 -7.02
C GLY A 29 -15.98 -7.38 -5.58
N LYS A 30 -15.18 -8.14 -4.82
CA LYS A 30 -15.40 -8.35 -3.38
C LYS A 30 -15.23 -7.03 -2.63
N THR A 31 -16.14 -6.76 -1.70
CA THR A 31 -16.09 -5.60 -0.81
C THR A 31 -15.88 -6.04 0.63
N ILE A 32 -15.02 -5.33 1.35
CA ILE A 32 -14.74 -5.53 2.78
C ILE A 32 -14.93 -4.18 3.46
N SER A 33 -15.78 -4.13 4.48
CA SER A 33 -16.11 -2.90 5.20
C SER A 33 -15.93 -3.09 6.69
N GLY A 34 -15.34 -2.10 7.34
CA GLY A 34 -15.20 -2.11 8.80
C GLY A 34 -14.29 -1.02 9.29
N LYS A 35 -14.04 -1.02 10.60
CA LYS A 35 -13.16 -0.07 11.26
C LYS A 35 -11.71 -0.45 11.01
N ILE A 36 -10.92 0.48 10.47
CA ILE A 36 -9.47 0.33 10.41
C ILE A 36 -8.94 0.35 11.85
N VAL A 37 -8.10 -0.62 12.19
CA VAL A 37 -7.40 -0.65 13.50
C VAL A 37 -5.94 -0.29 13.37
N LYS A 38 -5.34 -0.59 12.21
CA LYS A 38 -3.93 -0.38 11.93
C LYS A 38 -3.68 -0.38 10.43
N ILE A 39 -2.72 0.42 9.99
CA ILE A 39 -2.16 0.35 8.64
C ILE A 39 -0.67 0.08 8.77
N GLU A 40 -0.19 -0.98 8.14
CA GLU A 40 1.24 -1.29 8.07
C GLU A 40 1.73 -1.10 6.65
N ALA A 41 3.00 -0.73 6.51
CA ALA A 41 3.68 -0.64 5.24
C ALA A 41 4.99 -1.40 5.27
N VAL A 42 5.33 -2.02 4.15
CA VAL A 42 6.64 -2.65 3.92
C VAL A 42 7.23 -2.13 2.63
N GLN A 43 8.52 -1.84 2.65
CA GLN A 43 9.26 -1.58 1.42
C GLN A 43 9.45 -2.89 0.67
N LEU A 44 9.27 -2.91 -0.66
CA LEU A 44 9.49 -4.10 -1.47
C LEU A 44 10.88 -4.69 -1.19
N GLY A 45 10.92 -5.97 -0.81
CA GLY A 45 12.15 -6.68 -0.44
C GLY A 45 12.53 -6.64 1.05
N SER A 46 11.84 -5.83 1.86
CA SER A 46 12.00 -5.85 3.32
C SER A 46 11.06 -6.86 3.98
N LYS A 47 11.47 -7.39 5.14
CA LYS A 47 10.64 -8.24 6.01
C LYS A 47 10.01 -7.46 7.17
N SER A 48 10.39 -6.20 7.37
CA SER A 48 9.90 -5.40 8.49
C SER A 48 8.62 -4.67 8.10
N LEU A 49 7.48 -5.12 8.63
CA LEU A 49 6.25 -4.34 8.64
C LEU A 49 6.42 -3.19 9.63
N ALA A 50 6.16 -1.96 9.18
CA ALA A 50 6.13 -0.78 10.04
C ALA A 50 4.73 -0.18 10.00
N GLU A 51 4.17 0.11 11.18
CA GLU A 51 2.92 0.87 11.26
C GLU A 51 3.12 2.26 10.65
N THR A 52 2.15 2.71 9.87
CA THR A 52 2.21 4.01 9.22
C THR A 52 0.85 4.69 9.20
N THR A 53 0.87 6.01 9.25
CA THR A 53 -0.32 6.86 9.18
C THR A 53 -0.30 7.76 7.95
N THR A 54 0.74 7.65 7.12
CA THR A 54 0.97 8.50 5.96
C THR A 54 1.28 7.72 4.70
N ILE A 55 1.08 8.39 3.57
CA ILE A 55 1.39 7.91 2.23
C ILE A 55 2.03 9.04 1.43
N SER A 56 3.09 8.71 0.68
CA SER A 56 3.71 9.65 -0.26
C SER A 56 2.90 9.75 -1.55
N ALA A 57 2.70 10.96 -2.02
CA ALA A 57 1.94 11.28 -3.21
C ALA A 57 2.54 12.48 -3.94
N ALA A 58 2.10 12.75 -5.16
CA ALA A 58 2.46 13.94 -5.92
C ALA A 58 1.21 14.63 -6.48
N GLN A 59 1.27 15.95 -6.60
CA GLN A 59 0.31 16.76 -7.34
C GLN A 59 1.08 17.64 -8.32
N GLY A 60 1.06 17.26 -9.59
CA GLY A 60 1.92 17.87 -10.61
C GLY A 60 3.39 17.63 -10.29
N VAL A 61 4.15 18.70 -10.07
CA VAL A 61 5.58 18.63 -9.68
C VAL A 61 5.81 18.67 -8.17
N ASN A 62 4.75 18.75 -7.37
CA ASN A 62 4.85 18.88 -5.93
C ASN A 62 4.73 17.52 -5.24
N GLU A 63 5.77 17.12 -4.51
CA GLU A 63 5.73 15.97 -3.61
C GLU A 63 4.95 16.32 -2.33
N LEU A 64 4.06 15.43 -1.92
CA LEU A 64 3.15 15.59 -0.80
C LEU A 64 3.20 14.34 0.10
N MET A 65 3.05 14.57 1.41
CA MET A 65 2.83 13.50 2.38
C MET A 65 1.42 13.60 2.93
N PHE A 66 0.54 12.67 2.56
CA PHE A 66 -0.84 12.63 3.00
C PHE A 66 -0.99 11.76 4.24
N LYS A 67 -1.76 12.21 5.24
CA LYS A 67 -2.25 11.34 6.30
C LYS A 67 -3.46 10.57 5.80
N PHE A 68 -3.56 9.27 6.10
CA PHE A 68 -4.76 8.50 5.73
C PHE A 68 -6.06 9.10 6.30
N ALA A 69 -5.99 9.75 7.46
CA ALA A 69 -7.12 10.42 8.10
C ALA A 69 -7.70 11.57 7.26
N ASP A 70 -6.90 12.18 6.38
CA ASP A 70 -7.29 13.30 5.52
C ASP A 70 -7.76 12.84 4.14
N ILE A 71 -7.64 11.54 3.86
CA ILE A 71 -8.06 10.93 2.59
C ILE A 71 -9.53 10.54 2.69
N LYS A 72 -10.30 10.94 1.66
CA LYS A 72 -11.69 10.47 1.48
C LYS A 72 -11.70 9.16 0.72
N GLU A 73 -10.88 9.07 -0.32
CA GLU A 73 -10.91 7.96 -1.25
C GLU A 73 -9.57 7.75 -1.94
N ILE A 74 -9.24 6.48 -2.21
CA ILE A 74 -8.13 6.06 -3.07
C ILE A 74 -8.72 5.21 -4.19
N ASP A 75 -8.50 5.62 -5.43
CA ASP A 75 -9.06 4.97 -6.61
C ASP A 75 -7.93 4.43 -7.51
N PHE A 76 -8.01 3.15 -7.86
CA PHE A 76 -7.21 2.58 -8.94
C PHE A 76 -7.66 3.16 -10.29
N LYS A 77 -6.71 3.65 -11.10
CA LYS A 77 -6.99 4.24 -12.41
C LYS A 77 -6.51 3.35 -13.56
N SER A 78 -5.23 2.98 -13.54
CA SER A 78 -4.62 2.21 -14.61
C SER A 78 -3.36 1.48 -14.10
N HIS A 79 -2.79 0.63 -14.94
CA HIS A 79 -1.49 0.01 -14.69
C HIS A 79 -0.71 -0.05 -16.00
N ASP A 80 0.60 -0.13 -15.89
CA ASP A 80 1.47 -0.40 -17.03
C ASP A 80 1.42 -1.90 -17.42
N ASP A 81 2.05 -2.24 -18.53
CA ASP A 81 2.31 -3.63 -18.90
C ASP A 81 3.38 -4.25 -17.97
N VAL A 82 3.43 -5.58 -17.93
CA VAL A 82 4.48 -6.28 -17.19
C VAL A 82 5.83 -6.08 -17.90
N SER A 83 6.83 -5.62 -17.15
CA SER A 83 8.20 -5.46 -17.61
C SER A 83 9.13 -6.39 -16.82
N CYS A 84 9.91 -7.21 -17.53
CA CYS A 84 10.81 -8.19 -16.96
C CYS A 84 12.27 -7.96 -17.38
N PHE A 85 13.21 -8.21 -16.46
CA PHE A 85 14.64 -8.03 -16.69
C PHE A 85 15.51 -8.98 -15.86
N GLU A 86 16.78 -9.12 -16.26
CA GLU A 86 17.79 -9.95 -15.60
C GLU A 86 18.81 -9.09 -14.84
N ASP A 87 19.26 -9.59 -13.68
CA ASP A 87 20.44 -9.10 -12.99
C ASP A 87 21.60 -10.09 -13.17
N GLY A 88 22.42 -9.82 -14.19
CA GLY A 88 23.58 -10.64 -14.56
C GLY A 88 24.74 -10.62 -13.57
N ARG A 89 24.64 -9.87 -12.46
CA ARG A 89 25.67 -9.88 -11.40
C ARG A 89 25.64 -11.13 -10.53
N PHE A 90 24.60 -11.96 -10.67
CA PHE A 90 24.40 -13.21 -9.91
C PHE A 90 24.50 -14.44 -10.81
N VAL A 91 24.98 -15.54 -10.24
CA VAL A 91 25.03 -16.86 -10.90
C VAL A 91 24.46 -17.91 -9.93
N PRO A 92 23.34 -18.59 -10.26
CA PRO A 92 22.50 -18.40 -11.44
C PRO A 92 21.86 -17.00 -11.50
N VAL A 93 21.51 -16.56 -12.71
CA VAL A 93 20.99 -15.20 -12.98
C VAL A 93 19.67 -14.96 -12.24
N ARG A 94 19.57 -13.80 -11.59
CA ARG A 94 18.33 -13.34 -10.96
C ARG A 94 17.43 -12.66 -11.99
N LYS A 95 16.15 -12.97 -11.95
CA LYS A 95 15.12 -12.45 -12.84
C LYS A 95 14.08 -11.69 -12.02
N PHE A 96 13.58 -10.61 -12.60
CA PHE A 96 12.59 -9.74 -12.01
C PHE A 96 11.49 -9.47 -13.01
N CYS A 97 10.25 -9.42 -12.54
CA CYS A 97 9.12 -8.87 -13.30
C CYS A 97 8.42 -7.82 -12.44
N SER A 98 7.96 -6.74 -13.07
CA SER A 98 7.28 -5.66 -12.38
C SER A 98 6.16 -5.03 -13.18
N MET A 99 5.19 -4.45 -12.48
CA MET A 99 4.08 -3.69 -13.03
C MET A 99 3.85 -2.48 -12.12
N LYS A 100 3.74 -1.28 -12.70
CA LYS A 100 3.31 -0.09 -11.96
C LYS A 100 1.80 0.05 -12.04
N ALA A 101 1.20 0.46 -10.94
CA ALA A 101 -0.22 0.70 -10.82
C ALA A 101 -0.45 2.14 -10.35
N LEU A 102 -1.26 2.86 -11.13
CA LEU A 102 -1.60 4.25 -10.89
C LEU A 102 -2.86 4.35 -10.04
N TYR A 103 -2.74 5.06 -8.92
CA TYR A 103 -3.84 5.35 -8.01
C TYR A 103 -3.95 6.86 -7.81
N HIS A 104 -5.18 7.35 -7.73
CA HIS A 104 -5.46 8.73 -7.36
C HIS A 104 -5.99 8.81 -5.93
N ILE A 105 -5.52 9.81 -5.19
CA ILE A 105 -6.02 10.21 -3.88
C ILE A 105 -7.07 11.30 -4.08
N VAL A 106 -8.23 11.13 -3.46
CA VAL A 106 -9.24 12.16 -3.30
C VAL A 106 -9.23 12.61 -1.83
N PRO A 107 -8.83 13.85 -1.53
CA PRO A 107 -8.80 14.34 -0.15
C PRO A 107 -10.22 14.65 0.36
N LYS A 108 -10.40 14.61 1.69
CA LYS A 108 -11.66 15.03 2.34
C LYS A 108 -11.94 16.51 2.12
N VAL A 109 -10.91 17.34 2.19
CA VAL A 109 -10.95 18.77 1.91
C VAL A 109 -10.31 19.00 0.55
N LYS A 110 -11.05 19.57 -0.40
CA LYS A 110 -10.52 19.88 -1.72
C LYS A 110 -9.60 21.10 -1.65
N GLY A 111 -8.42 20.97 -2.24
CA GLY A 111 -7.53 22.11 -2.50
C GLY A 111 -8.00 22.91 -3.73
N GLU A 112 -7.31 24.02 -3.98
CA GLU A 112 -7.57 24.89 -5.14
C GLU A 112 -7.06 24.29 -6.47
N SER A 113 -6.02 23.46 -6.40
CA SER A 113 -5.47 22.78 -7.57
C SER A 113 -6.46 21.74 -8.12
N LYS A 114 -6.58 21.72 -9.45
CA LYS A 114 -7.39 20.75 -10.20
C LYS A 114 -6.60 19.50 -10.62
N GLU A 115 -5.28 19.50 -10.40
CA GLU A 115 -4.43 18.36 -10.75
C GLU A 115 -4.76 17.15 -9.86
N PRO A 116 -4.78 15.93 -10.43
CA PRO A 116 -4.95 14.73 -9.64
C PRO A 116 -3.77 14.57 -8.68
N ILE A 117 -4.05 13.95 -7.54
CA ILE A 117 -3.03 13.58 -6.56
C ILE A 117 -2.73 12.12 -6.78
N GLU A 118 -1.52 11.81 -7.23
CA GLU A 118 -1.09 10.47 -7.60
C GLU A 118 -0.26 9.86 -6.47
N ILE A 119 -0.45 8.58 -6.18
CA ILE A 119 0.41 7.89 -5.22
C ILE A 119 1.79 7.70 -5.84
N GLU A 120 2.86 8.02 -5.11
CA GLU A 120 4.25 7.74 -5.51
C GLU A 120 4.96 6.76 -4.56
N ASP A 121 4.26 6.33 -3.51
CA ASP A 121 4.82 5.49 -2.48
C ASP A 121 5.05 4.04 -2.98
N ASN A 122 6.32 3.66 -3.09
CA ASN A 122 6.75 2.31 -3.49
C ASN A 122 6.54 1.24 -2.40
N LYS A 123 6.03 1.60 -1.22
CA LYS A 123 5.70 0.63 -0.17
C LYS A 123 4.40 -0.12 -0.50
N VAL A 124 4.28 -1.31 0.09
CA VAL A 124 3.07 -2.12 0.07
C VAL A 124 2.32 -1.86 1.37
N PHE A 125 1.03 -1.52 1.28
CA PHE A 125 0.19 -1.20 2.43
C PHE A 125 -0.73 -2.37 2.82
N PHE A 126 -0.81 -2.66 4.11
CA PHE A 126 -1.66 -3.68 4.71
C PHE A 126 -2.66 -3.00 5.63
N ILE A 127 -3.95 -3.13 5.32
CA ILE A 127 -5.02 -2.50 6.10
C ILE A 127 -5.65 -3.56 7.00
N HIS A 128 -5.54 -3.35 8.30
CA HIS A 128 -6.15 -4.23 9.31
C HIS A 128 -7.54 -3.70 9.64
N ILE A 129 -8.56 -4.53 9.38
CA ILE A 129 -9.97 -4.23 9.66
C ILE A 129 -10.41 -5.02 10.89
N GLU A 130 -11.12 -4.37 11.81
CA GLU A 130 -11.68 -4.99 13.01
C GLU A 130 -12.58 -6.19 12.64
N GLY A 131 -12.34 -7.35 13.25
CA GLY A 131 -13.10 -8.58 13.01
C GLY A 131 -12.59 -9.46 11.86
N GLU A 132 -11.68 -8.96 11.02
CA GLU A 132 -11.04 -9.77 9.97
C GLU A 132 -9.83 -10.54 10.52
N LYS A 133 -9.74 -11.84 10.18
CA LYS A 133 -8.64 -12.71 10.66
C LYS A 133 -7.30 -12.41 9.99
N SER A 134 -7.32 -11.77 8.83
CA SER A 134 -6.12 -11.45 8.05
C SER A 134 -6.25 -10.03 7.53
N PRO A 135 -5.13 -9.27 7.45
CA PRO A 135 -5.16 -7.94 6.87
C PRO A 135 -5.67 -8.02 5.42
N VAL A 136 -6.43 -7.02 5.02
CA VAL A 136 -6.80 -6.85 3.62
C VAL A 136 -5.55 -6.32 2.91
N THR A 137 -4.83 -7.23 2.24
CA THR A 137 -3.51 -6.96 1.67
C THR A 137 -3.56 -6.16 0.36
N ALA A 138 -2.70 -5.12 0.32
CA ALA A 138 -1.97 -4.48 -0.78
C ALA A 138 -2.76 -3.78 -1.92
N PHE A 139 -2.70 -2.45 -1.90
CA PHE A 139 -2.45 -1.74 -3.15
C PHE A 139 -0.95 -1.43 -3.27
N PHE A 140 -0.46 -1.47 -4.50
CA PHE A 140 0.94 -1.29 -4.86
C PHE A 140 1.03 -0.08 -5.77
N TYR A 141 1.89 0.90 -5.50
CA TYR A 141 2.34 1.74 -6.62
C TYR A 141 3.14 0.91 -7.64
N LYS A 142 3.95 -0.04 -7.16
CA LYS A 142 4.73 -0.96 -7.97
C LYS A 142 4.64 -2.39 -7.42
N ILE A 143 4.21 -3.35 -8.24
CA ILE A 143 4.32 -4.79 -7.97
C ILE A 143 5.68 -5.23 -8.52
N GLN A 144 6.50 -5.89 -7.72
CA GLN A 144 7.77 -6.46 -8.17
C GLN A 144 7.97 -7.84 -7.56
N VAL A 145 8.17 -8.84 -8.42
CA VAL A 145 8.42 -10.24 -8.03
C VAL A 145 9.79 -10.65 -8.56
N SER A 146 10.53 -11.44 -7.79
CA SER A 146 11.85 -11.97 -8.16
C SER A 146 11.96 -13.47 -7.88
N ASN A 147 12.90 -14.13 -8.54
CA ASN A 147 13.26 -15.53 -8.29
C ASN A 147 14.41 -15.68 -7.27
N GLU A 148 14.62 -14.71 -6.38
CA GLU A 148 15.73 -14.73 -5.43
C GLU A 148 15.72 -15.99 -4.55
N GLY A 149 16.84 -16.71 -4.52
CA GLY A 149 16.99 -18.00 -3.82
C GLY A 149 16.37 -19.20 -4.53
N ASN A 150 15.78 -19.01 -5.72
CA ASN A 150 15.22 -20.06 -6.57
C ASN A 150 15.56 -19.81 -8.06
N GLU A 151 16.74 -19.25 -8.32
CA GLU A 151 17.12 -18.74 -9.63
C GLU A 151 17.14 -19.82 -10.73
N SER A 152 17.40 -21.08 -10.36
CA SER A 152 17.40 -22.24 -11.26
C SER A 152 16.02 -22.87 -11.47
N LYS A 153 14.97 -22.39 -10.78
CA LYS A 153 13.65 -23.04 -10.75
C LYS A 153 12.53 -22.19 -11.33
N LYS A 154 12.63 -20.86 -11.28
CA LYS A 154 11.61 -19.94 -11.77
C LYS A 154 12.12 -19.14 -12.97
N ASP A 155 11.29 -19.08 -14.00
CA ASP A 155 11.53 -18.33 -15.23
C ASP A 155 10.59 -17.12 -15.37
N TYR A 156 10.67 -16.40 -16.48
CA TYR A 156 9.84 -15.21 -16.70
C TYR A 156 8.34 -15.52 -16.74
N PRO A 157 7.85 -16.53 -17.48
CA PRO A 157 6.43 -16.90 -17.46
C PRO A 157 5.86 -17.09 -16.05
N ASP A 158 6.62 -17.70 -15.14
CA ASP A 158 6.17 -17.87 -13.76
C ASP A 158 6.14 -16.54 -13.00
N LEU A 159 7.18 -15.71 -13.12
CA LEU A 159 7.25 -14.40 -12.47
C LEU A 159 6.17 -13.43 -13.02
N GLU A 160 5.92 -13.44 -14.32
CA GLU A 160 4.85 -12.66 -14.96
C GLU A 160 3.48 -13.07 -14.43
N ARG A 161 3.24 -14.38 -14.31
CA ARG A 161 1.98 -14.91 -13.75
C ARG A 161 1.78 -14.43 -12.30
N GLU A 162 2.83 -14.45 -11.48
CA GLU A 162 2.77 -13.96 -10.10
C GLU A 162 2.45 -12.45 -10.04
N VAL A 163 3.07 -11.63 -10.88
CA VAL A 163 2.76 -10.18 -10.96
C VAL A 163 1.29 -9.95 -11.35
N LEU A 164 0.80 -10.67 -12.36
CA LEU A 164 -0.57 -10.55 -12.84
C LEU A 164 -1.59 -11.04 -11.80
N GLU A 165 -1.28 -12.10 -11.06
CA GLU A 165 -2.12 -12.61 -9.98
C GLU A 165 -2.24 -11.61 -8.83
N LEU A 166 -1.11 -11.03 -8.39
CA LEU A 166 -1.10 -9.96 -7.38
C LEU A 166 -1.91 -8.75 -7.86
N ASN A 167 -1.76 -8.35 -9.12
CA ASN A 167 -2.55 -7.26 -9.69
C ASN A 167 -4.05 -7.57 -9.68
N LYS A 168 -4.46 -8.78 -10.08
CA LYS A 168 -5.86 -9.21 -10.13
C LYS A 168 -6.53 -9.24 -8.76
N ASN A 169 -5.77 -9.61 -7.73
CA ASN A 169 -6.25 -9.68 -6.35
C ASN A 169 -6.09 -8.36 -5.59
N GLY A 170 -5.50 -7.34 -6.22
CA GLY A 170 -5.28 -6.02 -5.62
C GLY A 170 -6.56 -5.20 -5.45
N ILE A 171 -6.37 -3.99 -4.90
CA ILE A 171 -7.45 -3.08 -4.57
C ILE A 171 -7.86 -2.26 -5.79
N LYS A 172 -9.17 -2.12 -5.99
CA LYS A 172 -9.77 -1.21 -6.98
C LYS A 172 -10.05 0.15 -6.38
N LYS A 173 -10.56 0.18 -5.14
CA LYS A 173 -11.00 1.41 -4.49
C LYS A 173 -11.01 1.27 -2.98
N ILE A 174 -10.65 2.33 -2.26
CA ILE A 174 -10.85 2.47 -0.82
C ILE A 174 -11.64 3.75 -0.60
N VAL A 175 -12.75 3.65 0.13
CA VAL A 175 -13.49 4.82 0.62
C VAL A 175 -13.36 4.86 2.13
N PHE A 176 -12.88 5.98 2.66
CA PHE A 176 -12.76 6.16 4.09
C PHE A 176 -13.89 7.05 4.62
N ASN A 177 -14.66 6.52 5.56
CA ASN A 177 -15.88 7.08 6.14
C ASN A 177 -15.64 7.62 7.56
#